data_AF-A0A2X3EF80-F1
#
_entry.id   AF-A0A2X3EF80-F1
#
_cell.length_a   1.000
_cell.length_b   1.000
_cell.length_c   1.000
_cell.angle_alpha   90.00
_cell.angle_beta   90.00
_cell.angle_gamma   90.00
#
_symmetry.space_group_name_H-M   'P 1'
#
loop_
_entity.id
_entity.type
_entity.pdbx_description
1 polymer ?
#
loop_
_entity_poly.entity_id
_entity_poly.type
_entity_poly.pdbx_seq_one_letter_code
_entity_poly.pdbx_strand_id
1 'polypeptide(L)'
;MQYISHQDSAINGYAEFVFDWFGGNLAKRFDEFFVLASGKVRFLNNYGFVGGSALLYHFKNDEVLSQDGAFTPSGLPDTQLMDKIYYNAYIGVDFVPLLRAMQTAQIQFGALSSIERKRRLSGLGAFHHAMGYEGGFKLQYKGFGLEESYYLVMGKCTIIASMARIFMMACLFIAQIALIA
;
A
#
# COMPACT_ATOMS: atom_id res chain seq x y z
N MET A 1 -9.03 -10.32 -7.57
CA MET A 1 -8.99 -10.44 -9.05
C MET A 1 -7.67 -9.86 -9.53
N GLN A 2 -6.95 -10.56 -10.40
CA GLN A 2 -5.64 -10.12 -10.92
C GLN A 2 -5.64 -10.18 -12.44
N TYR A 3 -5.17 -9.11 -13.09
CA TYR A 3 -4.91 -9.06 -14.53
C TYR A 3 -3.41 -8.91 -14.75
N ILE A 4 -2.87 -9.63 -15.73
CA ILE A 4 -1.45 -9.57 -16.14
C ILE A 4 -1.43 -9.48 -17.66
N SER A 5 -0.72 -8.53 -18.23
CA SER A 5 -0.55 -8.44 -19.69
C SER A 5 0.47 -9.47 -20.20
N HIS A 6 0.41 -9.80 -21.50
CA HIS A 6 1.40 -10.67 -22.15
C HIS A 6 2.84 -10.13 -22.03
N GLN A 7 3.80 -11.05 -21.91
CA GLN A 7 5.20 -10.77 -21.55
C GLN A 7 6.01 -10.11 -22.70
N ASP A 8 5.54 -10.23 -23.95
CA ASP A 8 6.26 -9.83 -25.17
C ASP A 8 5.87 -8.46 -25.75
N SER A 9 5.11 -7.64 -25.01
CA SER A 9 4.75 -6.28 -25.43
C SER A 9 5.71 -5.22 -24.88
N ALA A 10 5.97 -4.17 -25.68
CA ALA A 10 6.78 -3.00 -25.29
C ALA A 10 6.26 -2.28 -24.03
N ILE A 11 5.00 -2.54 -23.67
CA ILE A 11 4.34 -2.12 -22.44
C ILE A 11 3.75 -3.38 -21.81
N ASN A 12 4.10 -3.68 -20.56
CA ASN A 12 3.48 -4.76 -19.81
C ASN A 12 3.10 -4.32 -18.40
N GLY A 13 2.16 -5.00 -17.75
CA GLY A 13 1.68 -4.56 -16.44
C GLY A 13 0.76 -5.55 -15.77
N TYR A 14 0.40 -5.21 -14.53
CA TYR A 14 -0.61 -5.91 -13.78
C TYR A 14 -1.57 -4.94 -13.10
N ALA A 15 -2.76 -5.45 -12.81
CA ALA A 15 -3.72 -4.81 -11.91
C ALA A 15 -4.28 -5.84 -10.94
N GLU A 16 -4.48 -5.45 -9.70
CA GLU A 16 -5.03 -6.27 -8.64
C GLU A 16 -6.16 -5.53 -7.94
N PHE A 17 -7.22 -6.26 -7.61
CA PHE A 17 -8.36 -5.79 -6.85
C PHE A 17 -8.73 -6.82 -5.79
N VAL A 18 -8.76 -6.40 -4.53
CA VAL A 18 -9.22 -7.17 -3.38
C VAL A 18 -10.36 -6.41 -2.72
N PHE A 19 -11.45 -7.13 -2.48
CA PHE A 19 -12.57 -6.64 -1.71
C PHE A 19 -12.78 -7.64 -0.58
N ASP A 20 -12.70 -7.16 0.64
CA ASP A 20 -12.97 -7.95 1.83
C ASP A 20 -14.06 -7.26 2.65
N TRP A 21 -14.99 -8.07 3.13
CA TRP A 21 -16.20 -7.62 3.78
C TRP A 21 -16.39 -8.39 5.08
N PHE A 22 -16.38 -7.66 6.19
CA PHE A 22 -16.59 -8.20 7.52
C PHE A 22 -18.06 -8.03 7.90
N GLY A 23 -18.94 -8.90 7.38
CA GLY A 23 -20.39 -8.78 7.56
C GLY A 23 -21.12 -10.11 7.75
N GLY A 24 -20.55 -11.03 8.54
CA GLY A 24 -21.12 -12.35 8.81
C GLY A 24 -22.43 -12.39 9.62
N ASN A 25 -23.07 -11.25 9.92
CA ASN A 25 -24.36 -11.20 10.61
C ASN A 25 -25.36 -10.33 9.84
N LEU A 26 -26.29 -10.98 9.13
CA LEU A 26 -27.31 -10.37 8.26
C LEU A 26 -28.24 -9.35 8.96
N ALA A 27 -28.27 -9.32 10.30
CA ALA A 27 -29.04 -8.35 11.07
C ALA A 27 -28.34 -7.00 11.24
N LYS A 28 -27.01 -6.95 11.08
CA LYS A 28 -26.22 -5.72 11.05
C LYS A 28 -25.79 -5.48 9.61
N ARG A 29 -26.29 -4.38 9.04
CA ARG A 29 -26.07 -3.91 7.66
C ARG A 29 -24.57 -3.85 7.33
N PHE A 30 -24.21 -3.67 6.06
CA PHE A 30 -22.83 -3.48 5.55
C PHE A 30 -22.00 -2.51 6.41
N ASP A 31 -21.43 -2.99 7.51
CA ASP A 31 -20.92 -2.10 8.56
C ASP A 31 -19.40 -1.92 8.45
N GLU A 32 -18.66 -2.90 7.91
CA GLU A 32 -17.21 -2.81 7.74
C GLU A 32 -16.70 -3.53 6.48
N PHE A 33 -15.89 -2.83 5.68
CA PHE A 33 -15.22 -3.42 4.51
C PHE A 33 -13.92 -2.69 4.19
N PHE A 34 -13.04 -3.36 3.45
CA PHE A 34 -11.94 -2.68 2.77
C PHE A 34 -11.85 -3.07 1.30
N VAL A 35 -11.37 -2.12 0.51
CA VAL A 35 -11.11 -2.29 -0.92
C VAL A 35 -9.65 -1.93 -1.15
N LEU A 36 -8.88 -2.86 -1.69
CA LEU A 36 -7.52 -2.63 -2.15
C LEU A 36 -7.51 -2.73 -3.68
N ALA A 37 -7.00 -1.70 -4.33
CA ALA A 37 -6.69 -1.72 -5.75
C ALA A 37 -5.21 -1.39 -5.93
N SER A 38 -4.51 -2.11 -6.79
CA SER A 38 -3.15 -1.78 -7.17
C SER A 38 -2.89 -2.06 -8.63
N GLY A 39 -1.91 -1.39 -9.20
CA GLY A 39 -1.47 -1.67 -10.56
C GLY A 39 -0.08 -1.13 -10.84
N LYS A 40 0.58 -1.74 -11.81
CA LYS A 40 1.89 -1.32 -12.30
C LYS A 40 1.98 -1.55 -13.79
N VAL A 41 2.53 -0.58 -14.49
CA VAL A 41 2.83 -0.64 -15.92
C VAL A 41 4.32 -0.37 -16.11
N ARG A 42 4.98 -1.23 -16.86
CA ARG A 42 6.36 -1.10 -17.32
C ARG A 42 6.37 -0.62 -18.76
N PHE A 43 7.37 0.19 -19.09
CA PHE A 43 7.58 0.79 -20.40
C PHE A 43 9.07 0.85 -20.73
N LEU A 44 9.43 1.30 -21.93
CA LEU A 44 10.81 1.36 -22.43
C LEU A 44 11.53 0.02 -22.23
N ASN A 45 11.01 -1.07 -22.80
CA ASN A 45 11.62 -2.42 -22.69
C ASN A 45 11.94 -2.84 -21.25
N ASN A 46 11.05 -2.53 -20.31
CA ASN A 46 11.17 -2.80 -18.87
C ASN A 46 12.16 -1.91 -18.09
N TYR A 47 12.78 -0.88 -18.68
CA TYR A 47 13.64 0.05 -17.94
C TYR A 47 12.85 1.00 -17.05
N GLY A 48 11.64 1.39 -17.43
CA GLY A 48 10.80 2.30 -16.66
C GLY A 48 9.53 1.61 -16.14
N PHE A 49 9.02 2.07 -15.00
CA PHE A 49 7.71 1.67 -14.51
C PHE A 49 6.98 2.82 -13.83
N VAL A 50 5.66 2.80 -13.95
CA VAL A 50 4.73 3.64 -13.20
C VAL A 50 3.68 2.74 -12.57
N GLY A 51 3.26 3.05 -11.36
CA GLY A 51 2.24 2.28 -10.68
C GLY A 51 1.57 3.07 -9.60
N GLY A 52 0.62 2.42 -8.96
CA GLY A 52 -0.08 3.00 -7.84
C GLY A 52 -0.91 1.98 -7.11
N SER A 53 -1.36 2.38 -5.94
CA SER A 53 -2.30 1.61 -5.15
C SER A 53 -3.26 2.54 -4.42
N ALA A 54 -4.46 2.05 -4.16
CA ALA A 54 -5.45 2.71 -3.35
C ALA A 54 -6.04 1.68 -2.37
N LEU A 55 -6.20 2.10 -1.13
CA LEU A 55 -6.77 1.30 -0.05
C LEU A 55 -7.84 2.12 0.62
N LEU A 56 -9.09 1.69 0.45
CA LEU A 56 -10.25 2.30 1.06
C LEU A 56 -10.70 1.44 2.23
N TYR A 57 -10.89 2.08 3.38
CA TYR A 57 -11.49 1.51 4.57
C TYR A 57 -12.82 2.18 4.85
N HIS A 58 -13.82 1.35 5.11
CA HIS A 58 -15.07 1.74 5.72
C HIS A 58 -15.16 1.02 7.06
N PHE A 59 -15.01 1.77 8.15
CA PHE A 59 -14.82 1.23 9.48
C PHE A 59 -15.85 1.80 10.46
N LYS A 60 -16.46 0.93 11.26
CA LYS A 60 -17.54 1.25 12.18
C LYS A 60 -17.32 0.52 13.50
N ASN A 61 -16.47 1.10 14.34
CA ASN A 61 -16.20 0.58 15.68
C ASN A 61 -16.32 1.72 16.69
N ASP A 62 -17.39 1.68 17.46
CA ASP A 62 -17.71 2.71 18.44
C ASP A 62 -16.62 2.82 19.53
N GLU A 63 -15.96 1.72 19.92
CA GLU A 63 -14.91 1.72 20.97
C GLU A 63 -13.64 2.45 20.54
N VAL A 64 -13.30 2.37 19.25
CA VAL A 64 -12.13 3.06 18.68
C VAL A 64 -12.50 4.49 18.28
N LEU A 65 -13.68 4.68 17.69
CA LEU A 65 -14.11 5.98 17.18
C LEU A 65 -14.52 6.95 18.29
N SER A 66 -15.04 6.46 19.43
CA SER A 66 -15.39 7.30 20.59
C SER A 66 -14.18 7.90 21.29
N GLN A 67 -12.96 7.41 21.02
CA GLN A 67 -11.73 7.92 21.63
C GLN A 67 -11.26 9.25 21.03
N ASP A 68 -11.93 9.76 20.00
CA ASP A 68 -11.57 11.02 19.37
C ASP A 68 -12.02 12.27 20.14
N GLY A 69 -12.70 12.09 21.27
CA GLY A 69 -13.17 13.14 22.15
C GLY A 69 -14.36 13.94 21.61
N ALA A 70 -14.98 13.52 20.50
CA ALA A 70 -16.19 14.13 20.00
C ALA A 70 -17.41 13.53 20.72
N PHE A 71 -18.09 14.35 21.51
CA PHE A 71 -19.31 13.98 22.23
C PHE A 71 -20.47 14.88 21.83
N THR A 72 -21.66 14.31 21.77
CA THR A 72 -22.94 15.03 21.63
C THR A 72 -23.21 15.89 22.88
N PRO A 73 -24.13 16.88 22.81
CA PRO A 73 -24.55 17.64 23.99
C PRO A 73 -25.08 16.78 25.15
N SER A 74 -25.55 15.57 24.85
CA SER A 74 -25.98 14.54 25.80
C SER A 74 -24.85 13.67 26.38
N GLY A 75 -23.59 13.94 26.03
CA GLY A 75 -22.42 13.20 26.53
C GLY A 75 -22.18 11.83 25.87
N LEU A 76 -22.91 11.51 24.80
CA LEU A 76 -22.72 10.27 24.04
C LEU A 76 -21.65 10.46 22.96
N PRO A 77 -20.84 9.42 22.64
CA PRO A 77 -19.91 9.46 21.51
C PRO A 77 -20.60 9.93 20.23
N ASP A 78 -20.01 10.93 19.58
CA ASP A 78 -20.59 11.56 18.40
C ASP A 78 -20.12 10.88 17.11
N THR A 79 -18.87 10.42 17.04
CA THR A 79 -18.30 9.75 15.85
C THR A 79 -18.73 8.28 15.79
N GLN A 80 -19.40 7.89 14.70
CA GLN A 80 -19.94 6.54 14.52
C GLN A 80 -19.30 5.77 13.37
N LEU A 81 -18.69 6.46 12.41
CA LEU A 81 -18.19 5.82 11.20
C LEU A 81 -17.03 6.63 10.63
N MET A 82 -16.04 5.92 10.10
CA MET A 82 -14.87 6.51 9.46
C MET A 82 -14.66 5.94 8.07
N ASP A 83 -14.66 6.84 7.08
CA ASP A 83 -14.24 6.56 5.73
C ASP A 83 -12.79 7.02 5.59
N LYS A 84 -11.89 6.13 5.19
CA LYS A 84 -10.47 6.44 5.01
C LYS A 84 -9.95 5.88 3.71
N ILE A 85 -9.29 6.72 2.91
CA ILE A 85 -8.67 6.34 1.65
C ILE A 85 -7.20 6.65 1.75
N TYR A 86 -6.34 5.65 1.58
CA TYR A 86 -4.93 5.81 1.31
C TYR A 86 -4.69 5.59 -0.17
N TYR A 87 -3.86 6.42 -0.79
CA TYR A 87 -3.41 6.16 -2.15
C TYR A 87 -1.93 6.52 -2.32
N ASN A 88 -1.28 5.76 -3.18
CA ASN A 88 0.10 5.94 -3.58
C ASN A 88 0.15 5.95 -5.11
N ALA A 89 0.89 6.89 -5.69
CA ALA A 89 1.28 6.86 -7.09
C ALA A 89 2.79 6.99 -7.19
N TYR A 90 3.44 6.07 -7.89
CA TYR A 90 4.89 5.99 -7.96
C TYR A 90 5.41 5.81 -9.38
N ILE A 91 6.61 6.31 -9.61
CA ILE A 91 7.40 6.10 -10.82
C ILE A 91 8.78 5.60 -10.43
N GLY A 92 9.38 4.77 -11.28
CA GLY A 92 10.71 4.26 -11.03
C GLY A 92 11.41 3.73 -12.26
N VAL A 93 12.67 3.37 -12.03
CA VAL A 93 13.57 2.80 -13.02
C VAL A 93 14.00 1.43 -12.52
N ASP A 94 14.03 0.47 -13.44
CA ASP A 94 14.49 -0.90 -13.22
C ASP A 94 15.79 -1.12 -13.99
N PHE A 95 16.85 -1.44 -13.26
CA PHE A 95 18.18 -1.70 -13.75
C PHE A 95 18.44 -3.18 -14.01
N VAL A 96 17.49 -4.09 -13.72
CA VAL A 96 17.63 -5.53 -14.04
C VAL A 96 17.96 -5.79 -15.51
N PRO A 97 17.37 -5.08 -16.51
CA PRO A 97 17.74 -5.26 -17.91
C PRO A 97 19.22 -4.98 -18.21
N LEU A 98 19.86 -4.09 -17.44
CA LEU A 98 21.29 -3.77 -17.53
C LEU A 98 22.14 -4.71 -16.67
N LEU A 99 21.71 -4.96 -15.43
CA LEU A 99 22.39 -5.78 -14.43
C LEU A 99 21.80 -7.18 -14.41
N ARG A 100 21.96 -7.93 -15.50
CA ARG A 100 21.33 -9.26 -15.72
C ARG A 100 21.61 -10.32 -14.64
N ALA A 101 22.62 -10.09 -13.78
CA ALA A 101 22.91 -10.96 -12.65
C ALA A 101 21.95 -10.74 -11.45
N MET A 102 21.26 -9.60 -11.39
CA MET A 102 20.36 -9.21 -10.30
C MET A 102 18.93 -9.70 -10.55
N GLN A 103 18.24 -10.11 -9.49
CA GLN A 103 16.80 -10.44 -9.54
C GLN A 103 15.94 -9.18 -9.46
N THR A 104 16.38 -8.19 -8.66
CA THR A 104 15.73 -6.88 -8.53
C THR A 104 16.82 -5.82 -8.42
N ALA A 105 16.68 -4.73 -9.14
CA ALA A 105 17.52 -3.55 -8.99
C ALA A 105 16.73 -2.31 -9.41
N GLN A 106 16.03 -1.68 -8.48
CA GLN A 106 15.11 -0.58 -8.80
C GLN A 106 15.30 0.61 -7.88
N ILE A 107 15.04 1.79 -8.44
CA ILE A 107 14.91 3.05 -7.70
C ILE A 107 13.50 3.58 -7.99
N GLN A 108 12.79 3.99 -6.94
CA GLN A 108 11.41 4.48 -7.05
C GLN A 108 11.21 5.77 -6.27
N PHE A 109 10.31 6.60 -6.77
CA PHE A 109 9.79 7.77 -6.09
C PHE A 109 8.27 7.76 -6.18
N GLY A 110 7.60 7.99 -5.05
CA GLY A 110 6.15 7.93 -4.91
C GLY A 110 5.58 9.14 -4.20
N ALA A 111 4.36 9.50 -4.55
CA ALA A 111 3.53 10.44 -3.82
C ALA A 111 2.50 9.63 -3.02
N LEU A 112 2.53 9.82 -1.71
CA LEU A 112 1.63 9.20 -0.74
C LEU A 112 0.58 10.22 -0.31
N SER A 113 -0.67 9.82 -0.20
CA SER A 113 -1.69 10.69 0.38
C SER A 113 -2.79 9.89 1.06
N SER A 114 -3.44 10.53 2.03
CA SER A 114 -4.62 10.02 2.69
C SER A 114 -5.74 11.05 2.70
N ILE A 115 -6.96 10.56 2.60
CA ILE A 115 -8.20 11.30 2.78
C ILE A 115 -9.00 10.60 3.85
N GLU A 116 -9.39 11.34 4.88
CA GLU A 116 -10.11 10.82 6.03
C GLU A 116 -11.36 11.64 6.24
N ARG A 117 -12.49 10.98 6.49
CA ARG A 117 -13.73 11.64 6.89
C ARG A 117 -14.39 10.85 8.00
N LYS A 118 -14.66 11.55 9.09
CA LYS A 118 -15.47 11.06 10.19
C LYS A 118 -16.92 11.45 10.00
N ARG A 119 -17.83 10.50 10.19
CA ARG A 119 -19.28 10.76 10.21
C ARG A 119 -19.74 10.77 11.65
N ARG A 120 -20.43 11.84 12.02
CA ARG A 120 -20.91 12.10 13.37
C ARG A 120 -22.44 12.06 13.42
N LEU A 121 -22.99 11.82 14.60
CA LEU A 121 -24.44 11.97 14.85
C LEU A 121 -24.89 13.41 14.65
N SER A 122 -24.05 14.37 15.06
CA SER A 122 -24.26 15.81 14.89
C SER A 122 -24.15 16.29 13.44
N GLY A 123 -23.64 15.47 12.52
CA GLY A 123 -23.49 15.79 11.10
C GLY A 123 -22.23 15.22 10.46
N LEU A 124 -21.88 15.73 9.29
CA LEU A 124 -20.71 15.26 8.56
C LEU A 124 -19.46 16.05 8.99
N GLY A 125 -18.42 15.34 9.44
CA GLY A 125 -17.13 15.94 9.71
C GLY A 125 -16.43 16.44 8.44
N ALA A 126 -15.50 17.37 8.62
CA ALA A 126 -14.63 17.86 7.55
C ALA A 126 -13.73 16.73 7.02
N PHE A 127 -13.30 16.89 5.77
CA PHE A 127 -12.26 16.02 5.20
C PHE A 127 -10.89 16.44 5.75
N HIS A 128 -10.14 15.45 6.21
CA HIS A 128 -8.74 15.59 6.57
C HIS A 128 -7.88 15.01 5.47
N HIS A 129 -6.90 15.77 5.03
CA HIS A 129 -5.98 15.38 3.96
C HIS A 129 -4.57 15.33 4.54
N ALA A 130 -3.84 14.25 4.23
CA ALA A 130 -2.40 14.20 4.43
C ALA A 130 -1.72 13.89 3.11
N MET A 131 -0.52 14.42 2.91
CA MET A 131 0.29 14.17 1.73
C MET A 131 1.75 14.03 2.13
N GLY A 132 2.46 13.15 1.43
CA GLY A 132 3.87 12.90 1.59
C GLY A 132 4.48 12.34 0.32
N TYR A 133 5.79 12.15 0.37
CA TYR A 133 6.58 11.55 -0.68
C TYR A 133 7.44 10.43 -0.11
N GLU A 134 7.65 9.40 -0.91
CA GLU A 134 8.58 8.33 -0.62
C GLU A 134 9.63 8.25 -1.72
N GLY A 135 10.88 8.01 -1.33
CA GLY A 135 11.96 7.70 -2.25
C GLY A 135 12.72 6.50 -1.73
N GLY A 136 13.02 5.53 -2.59
CA GLY A 136 13.65 4.30 -2.13
C GLY A 136 14.35 3.54 -3.24
N PHE A 137 15.17 2.58 -2.83
CA PHE A 137 15.82 1.66 -3.73
C PHE A 137 15.75 0.24 -3.20
N LYS A 138 15.75 -0.73 -4.12
CA LYS A 138 15.66 -2.15 -3.80
C LYS A 138 16.62 -2.93 -4.69
N LEU A 139 17.50 -3.69 -4.06
CA LEU A 139 18.49 -4.55 -4.70
C LEU A 139 18.28 -5.98 -4.20
N GLN A 140 18.31 -6.96 -5.09
CA GLN A 140 18.20 -8.37 -4.75
C GLN A 140 19.09 -9.24 -5.64
N TYR A 141 19.92 -10.06 -5.01
CA TYR A 141 20.84 -11.00 -5.64
C TYR A 141 20.79 -12.36 -4.93
N LYS A 142 20.50 -13.42 -5.68
CA LYS A 142 20.51 -14.82 -5.20
C LYS A 142 19.82 -15.00 -3.83
N GLY A 143 18.61 -14.44 -3.69
CA GLY A 143 17.83 -14.56 -2.45
C GLY A 143 18.19 -13.55 -1.36
N PHE A 144 19.33 -12.85 -1.41
CA PHE A 144 19.65 -11.76 -0.51
C PHE A 144 19.13 -10.44 -1.07
N GLY A 145 18.41 -9.69 -0.25
CA GLY A 145 17.83 -8.40 -0.63
C GLY A 145 18.14 -7.30 0.36
N LEU A 146 18.34 -6.10 -0.18
CA LEU A 146 18.42 -4.84 0.57
C LEU A 146 17.38 -3.89 -0.01
N GLU A 147 16.58 -3.32 0.87
CA GLU A 147 15.57 -2.32 0.53
C GLU A 147 15.68 -1.16 1.52
N GLU A 148 15.75 0.05 0.99
CA GLU A 148 15.77 1.28 1.79
C GLU A 148 14.68 2.21 1.26
N SER A 149 13.93 2.83 2.16
CA SER A 149 12.90 3.80 1.82
C SER A 149 12.94 4.99 2.78
N TYR A 150 12.85 6.19 2.22
CA TYR A 150 12.85 7.47 2.90
C TYR A 150 11.49 8.13 2.75
N TYR A 151 10.93 8.62 3.86
CA TYR A 151 9.60 9.22 3.89
C TYR A 151 9.65 10.71 4.26
N LEU A 152 8.95 11.53 3.47
CA LEU A 152 8.80 12.97 3.63
C LEU A 152 7.30 13.28 3.76
N VAL A 153 6.88 14.05 4.77
CA VAL A 153 5.46 14.44 4.94
C VAL A 153 5.31 15.94 4.82
N MET A 154 4.34 16.41 4.03
CA MET A 154 4.04 17.84 3.92
C MET A 154 3.32 18.33 5.17
N GLY A 155 4.03 19.18 5.93
CA GLY A 155 3.63 19.73 7.23
C GLY A 155 4.86 20.10 8.08
N LYS A 156 5.91 19.29 7.96
CA LYS A 156 7.30 19.59 8.38
C LYS A 156 8.23 18.91 7.37
N CYS A 157 9.10 19.66 6.69
CA CYS A 157 10.13 19.10 5.81
C CYS A 157 11.21 18.39 6.64
N THR A 158 10.82 17.27 7.24
CA THR A 158 11.64 16.44 8.12
C THR A 158 11.58 15.04 7.53
N ILE A 159 12.75 14.40 7.38
CA ILE A 159 12.80 12.97 7.12
C ILE A 159 12.27 12.31 8.39
N ILE A 160 11.07 11.74 8.33
CA ILE A 160 10.40 11.21 9.51
C ILE A 160 10.83 9.77 9.77
N ALA A 161 11.21 9.03 8.74
CA ALA A 161 11.67 7.67 8.86
C ALA A 161 12.54 7.25 7.67
N SER A 162 13.54 6.43 7.97
CA SER A 162 14.23 5.56 7.02
C SER A 162 13.97 4.12 7.45
N MET A 163 13.59 3.25 6.52
CA MET A 163 13.37 1.84 6.82
C MET A 163 14.29 0.98 5.97
N ALA A 164 15.36 0.52 6.61
CA ALA A 164 16.27 -0.49 6.06
C ALA A 164 15.70 -1.88 6.30
N ARG A 165 15.55 -2.67 5.24
CA ARG A 165 15.20 -4.08 5.32
C ARG A 165 16.27 -4.91 4.63
N ILE A 166 16.93 -5.76 5.40
CA ILE A 166 17.71 -6.88 4.88
C ILE A 166 16.80 -8.09 4.95
N PHE A 167 16.59 -8.77 3.81
CA PHE A 167 15.74 -9.94 3.76
C PHE A 167 16.38 -11.08 2.97
N MET A 168 16.06 -12.31 3.36
CA MET A 168 16.47 -13.52 2.67
C MET A 168 15.22 -14.23 2.15
N MET A 169 15.05 -14.31 0.84
CA MET A 169 14.00 -15.13 0.22
C MET A 169 14.49 -16.57 0.16
N ALA A 170 14.00 -17.41 1.06
CA ALA A 170 14.29 -18.84 1.07
C ALA A 170 13.61 -19.53 -0.13
N CYS A 171 14.23 -19.50 -1.30
CA CYS A 171 13.91 -20.41 -2.39
C CYS A 171 14.62 -21.75 -2.13
N LEU A 172 13.85 -22.77 -1.73
CA LEU A 172 14.16 -24.21 -1.77
C LEU A 172 15.63 -24.61 -1.54
N PHE A 173 16.01 -24.80 -0.28
CA PHE A 173 17.11 -25.70 0.10
C PHE A 173 16.58 -27.11 0.48
N ILE A 174 15.36 -27.47 0.04
CA ILE A 174 14.76 -28.79 0.29
C ILE A 174 15.02 -29.76 -0.88
N ALA A 175 15.42 -29.29 -2.07
CA ALA A 175 15.66 -30.17 -3.21
C ALA A 175 17.11 -30.70 -3.34
N GLN A 176 18.05 -30.25 -2.50
CA GLN A 176 19.47 -30.64 -2.62
C GLN A 176 19.99 -31.57 -1.50
N ILE A 177 19.17 -31.82 -0.47
CA ILE A 177 19.45 -32.87 0.55
C ILE A 177 18.87 -34.22 0.12
N ALA A 178 17.89 -34.25 -0.79
CA ALA A 178 17.29 -35.49 -1.30
C ALA A 178 18.05 -36.16 -2.47
N LEU A 179 19.28 -35.71 -2.78
CA LEU A 179 20.15 -36.36 -3.79
C LEU A 179 21.50 -36.83 -3.21
N ILE A 180 21.67 -36.78 -1.89
CA ILE A 180 22.83 -37.33 -1.17
C ILE A 180 22.37 -38.03 0.13
N ALA A 181 21.26 -38.78 0.04
CA ALA A 181 20.82 -39.72 1.07
C ALA A 181 20.37 -41.01 0.41
#